data_AF-A0A662RXL2-F1
#
_entry.id   AF-A0A662RXL2-F1
#
_cell.length_a   1.000
_cell.length_b   1.000
_cell.length_c   1.000
_cell.angle_alpha   90.00
_cell.angle_beta   90.00
_cell.angle_gamma   90.00
#
_symmetry.space_group_name_H-M   'P 1'
#
loop_
_entity.id
_entity.type
_entity.pdbx_description
1 polymer ?
#
loop_
_entity_poly.entity_id
_entity_poly.type
_entity_poly.pdbx_seq_one_letter_code
_entity_poly.pdbx_strand_id
1 'polypeptide(L)'
;MLSVNEYGVEVFEEMMDLAEELNVEVVELDGGTTVIDAGVNAKGGFEAGLFIARICMADLAEIRFASYNIDDISLPAVEVTTDHPVIACMASQYAGWRVKVGKFFGMGSGPARALSRNPPELYEKIGYIDDAEEAVLVLETSSIPDDAVASKIAEACMVEPDSLYLVVAPTASVAGLVQIAARGVETGVHKFESLGFDINTIKHGHGIVPISPVVGDDVKCMGTSNDCIIYGGRMYYAVEYENIDELKEYVRKVPSINSRDYGRPFYITFKEAGFDFFKVDAAMFAPAEVTVNELRSGKVLKSGSVNKEVLLQSIGAETP
;
A
#
# COMPACT_ATOMS: atom_id res chain seq x y z
N MET A 1 12.91 -16.68 12.35
CA MET A 1 12.28 -15.36 12.15
C MET A 1 11.50 -15.46 10.85
N LEU A 2 10.34 -14.82 10.70
CA LEU A 2 9.71 -14.75 9.38
C LEU A 2 10.62 -13.90 8.49
N SER A 3 10.98 -14.37 7.30
CA SER A 3 11.65 -13.55 6.29
C SER A 3 10.59 -12.99 5.34
N VAL A 4 10.55 -11.68 5.15
CA VAL A 4 9.59 -11.09 4.19
C VAL A 4 10.08 -11.28 2.75
N ASN A 5 11.40 -11.36 2.54
CA ASN A 5 11.95 -11.54 1.20
C ASN A 5 11.75 -12.97 0.70
N GLU A 6 12.02 -14.00 1.51
CA GLU A 6 11.76 -15.40 1.11
C GLU A 6 10.30 -15.59 0.66
N TYR A 7 9.32 -15.16 1.46
CA TYR A 7 7.90 -15.24 1.10
C TYR A 7 7.54 -14.37 -0.10
N GLY A 8 8.12 -13.17 -0.20
CA GLY A 8 7.88 -12.29 -1.34
C GLY A 8 8.41 -12.84 -2.66
N VAL A 9 9.57 -13.52 -2.62
CA VAL A 9 10.19 -14.17 -3.78
C VAL A 9 9.33 -15.35 -4.23
N GLU A 10 8.81 -16.17 -3.32
CA GLU A 10 7.87 -17.25 -3.69
C GLU A 10 6.66 -16.74 -4.50
N VAL A 11 6.07 -15.61 -4.09
CA VAL A 11 4.96 -14.98 -4.83
C VAL A 11 5.43 -14.37 -6.15
N PHE A 12 6.65 -13.81 -6.20
CA PHE A 12 7.22 -13.28 -7.43
C PHE A 12 7.43 -14.39 -8.47
N GLU A 13 7.97 -15.54 -8.07
CA GLU A 13 8.15 -16.71 -8.93
C GLU A 13 6.80 -17.23 -9.44
N GLU A 14 5.78 -17.31 -8.58
CA GLU A 14 4.42 -17.67 -8.99
C GLU A 14 3.86 -16.66 -10.01
N MET A 15 4.07 -15.36 -9.81
CA MET A 15 3.67 -14.31 -10.75
C MET A 15 4.38 -14.44 -12.11
N MET A 16 5.65 -14.83 -12.10
CA MET A 16 6.47 -15.07 -13.29
C MET A 16 5.97 -16.28 -14.08
N ASP A 17 5.67 -17.39 -13.39
CA ASP A 17 5.14 -18.61 -14.01
C ASP A 17 3.78 -18.40 -14.68
N LEU A 18 2.98 -17.46 -14.15
CA LEU A 18 1.65 -17.11 -14.65
C LEU A 18 1.65 -15.90 -15.59
N ALA A 19 2.80 -15.49 -16.14
CA ALA A 19 2.95 -14.23 -16.86
C ALA A 19 1.90 -14.00 -17.98
N GLU A 20 1.63 -15.03 -18.79
CA GLU A 20 0.63 -14.96 -19.88
C GLU A 20 -0.80 -14.78 -19.34
N GLU A 21 -1.16 -15.52 -18.28
CA GLU A 21 -2.49 -15.45 -17.66
C GLU A 21 -2.74 -14.09 -16.99
N LEU A 22 -1.70 -13.54 -16.37
CA LEU A 22 -1.73 -12.25 -15.68
C LEU A 22 -1.56 -11.05 -16.62
N ASN A 23 -1.26 -11.29 -17.90
CA ASN A 23 -0.94 -10.27 -18.92
C ASN A 23 0.24 -9.37 -18.51
N VAL A 24 1.29 -9.96 -17.93
CA VAL A 24 2.52 -9.27 -17.51
C VAL A 24 3.69 -9.69 -18.39
N GLU A 25 4.73 -8.87 -18.45
CA GLU A 25 5.94 -9.14 -19.24
C GLU A 25 7.14 -9.31 -18.31
N VAL A 26 7.91 -10.38 -18.51
CA VAL A 26 9.14 -10.66 -17.76
C VAL A 26 10.32 -10.13 -18.58
N VAL A 27 11.16 -9.31 -17.95
CA VAL A 27 12.34 -8.68 -18.56
C VAL A 27 13.55 -8.98 -17.67
N GLU A 28 14.57 -9.61 -18.25
CA GLU A 28 15.87 -9.77 -17.60
C GLU A 28 16.79 -8.63 -18.05
N LEU A 29 17.36 -7.90 -17.08
CA LEU A 29 18.34 -6.84 -17.37
C LEU A 29 19.72 -7.44 -17.61
N ASP A 30 20.62 -6.69 -18.26
CA ASP A 30 21.98 -7.16 -18.58
C ASP A 30 22.79 -7.55 -17.32
N GLY A 31 22.47 -6.92 -16.18
CA GLY A 31 23.06 -7.21 -14.87
C GLY A 31 22.47 -8.43 -14.15
N GLY A 32 21.45 -9.11 -14.69
CA GLY A 32 20.83 -10.32 -14.13
C GLY A 32 19.57 -10.10 -13.29
N THR A 33 19.23 -8.84 -12.96
CA THR A 33 17.98 -8.52 -12.25
C THR A 33 16.78 -8.89 -13.11
N THR A 34 15.81 -9.59 -12.52
CA THR A 34 14.55 -9.91 -13.19
C THR A 34 13.48 -8.87 -12.85
N VAL A 35 12.81 -8.36 -13.86
CA VAL A 35 11.75 -7.36 -13.75
C VAL A 35 10.45 -7.90 -14.32
N ILE A 36 9.37 -7.83 -13.55
CA ILE A 36 8.01 -8.04 -14.06
C ILE A 36 7.36 -6.68 -14.33
N ASP A 37 7.08 -6.40 -15.60
CA ASP A 37 6.25 -5.29 -16.03
C ASP A 37 4.77 -5.68 -15.93
N ALA A 38 4.04 -5.01 -15.04
CA ALA A 38 2.61 -5.24 -14.81
C ALA A 38 1.73 -4.05 -15.24
N GLY A 39 2.26 -3.09 -16.01
CA GLY A 39 1.42 -1.99 -16.50
C GLY A 39 2.11 -0.84 -17.24
N VAL A 40 3.43 -0.86 -17.42
CA VAL A 40 4.18 0.17 -18.16
C VAL A 40 4.01 -0.04 -19.66
N ASN A 41 4.39 -1.21 -20.17
CA ASN A 41 4.14 -1.67 -21.54
C ASN A 41 3.16 -2.84 -21.55
N ALA A 42 3.27 -3.73 -20.56
CA ALA A 42 2.34 -4.82 -20.36
C ALA A 42 0.93 -4.32 -20.00
N LYS A 43 -0.08 -5.13 -20.27
CA LYS A 43 -1.48 -4.78 -19.98
C LYS A 43 -1.80 -4.87 -18.49
N GLY A 44 -1.22 -5.85 -17.79
CA GLY A 44 -1.59 -6.21 -16.43
C GLY A 44 -3.07 -6.55 -16.28
N GLY A 45 -3.61 -6.35 -15.08
CA GLY A 45 -5.00 -6.61 -14.79
C GLY A 45 -5.29 -6.67 -13.29
N PHE A 46 -6.50 -7.13 -12.95
CA PHE A 46 -6.91 -7.28 -11.55
C PHE A 46 -6.02 -8.30 -10.82
N GLU A 47 -5.89 -9.52 -11.35
CA GLU A 47 -5.06 -10.57 -10.73
C GLU A 47 -3.59 -10.16 -10.65
N ALA A 48 -3.03 -9.51 -11.68
CA ALA A 48 -1.67 -8.97 -11.61
C ALA A 48 -1.50 -7.99 -10.44
N GLY A 49 -2.49 -7.11 -10.23
CA GLY A 49 -2.52 -6.22 -9.07
C GLY A 49 -2.66 -6.94 -7.72
N LEU A 50 -3.37 -8.07 -7.69
CA LEU A 50 -3.48 -8.92 -6.50
C LEU A 50 -2.12 -9.54 -6.15
N PHE A 51 -1.38 -10.05 -7.14
CA PHE A 51 -0.01 -10.53 -6.97
C PHE A 51 0.94 -9.44 -6.47
N ILE A 52 0.87 -8.24 -7.05
CA ILE A 52 1.66 -7.09 -6.56
C ILE A 52 1.34 -6.81 -5.09
N ALA A 53 0.06 -6.84 -4.70
CA ALA A 53 -0.35 -6.62 -3.32
C ALA A 53 0.16 -7.73 -2.38
N ARG A 54 0.11 -8.99 -2.80
CA ARG A 54 0.67 -10.15 -2.08
C ARG A 54 2.18 -10.00 -1.88
N ILE A 55 2.93 -9.66 -2.93
CA ILE A 55 4.38 -9.38 -2.84
C ILE A 55 4.65 -8.22 -1.87
N CYS A 56 3.92 -7.12 -2.01
CA CYS A 56 4.04 -5.98 -1.10
C CYS A 56 3.83 -6.38 0.37
N MET A 57 2.93 -7.31 0.67
CA MET A 57 2.66 -7.80 2.02
C MET A 57 3.44 -9.06 2.40
N ALA A 58 4.39 -9.51 1.57
CA ALA A 58 5.15 -10.75 1.74
C ALA A 58 4.26 -12.00 1.95
N ASP A 59 3.10 -12.04 1.29
CA ASP A 59 2.04 -13.05 1.47
C ASP A 59 1.59 -13.29 2.93
N LEU A 60 1.93 -12.37 3.85
CA LEU A 60 1.50 -12.40 5.26
C LEU A 60 0.09 -11.83 5.45
N ALA A 61 -0.67 -11.73 4.37
CA ALA A 61 -2.05 -11.28 4.35
C ALA A 61 -2.84 -12.05 3.32
N GLU A 62 -4.07 -12.40 3.70
CA GLU A 62 -5.06 -12.85 2.74
C GLU A 62 -5.67 -11.63 2.05
N ILE A 63 -5.56 -11.60 0.72
CA ILE A 63 -6.07 -10.52 -0.11
C ILE A 63 -7.07 -11.12 -1.10
N ARG A 64 -8.29 -10.60 -1.13
CA ARG A 64 -9.38 -11.13 -1.99
C ARG A 64 -10.16 -9.99 -2.63
N PHE A 65 -10.71 -10.26 -3.81
CA PHE A 65 -11.69 -9.36 -4.41
C PHE A 65 -13.04 -9.44 -3.68
N ALA A 66 -13.67 -8.28 -3.55
CA ALA A 66 -15.00 -8.11 -2.99
C ALA A 66 -15.81 -7.12 -3.82
N SER A 67 -17.07 -6.90 -3.42
CA SER A 67 -17.91 -5.83 -3.97
C SER A 67 -18.14 -4.77 -2.91
N TYR A 68 -18.08 -3.51 -3.32
CA TYR A 68 -18.29 -2.35 -2.47
C TYR A 68 -19.45 -1.52 -3.00
N ASN A 69 -20.57 -1.56 -2.29
CA ASN A 69 -21.79 -0.86 -2.70
C ASN A 69 -21.83 0.55 -2.08
N ILE A 70 -22.04 1.54 -2.92
CA ILE A 70 -22.24 2.95 -2.55
C ILE A 70 -23.52 3.41 -3.22
N ASP A 71 -24.56 3.61 -2.43
CA ASP A 71 -25.91 3.87 -2.94
C ASP A 71 -26.29 2.81 -4.00
N ASP A 72 -26.55 3.21 -5.25
CA ASP A 72 -26.95 2.32 -6.34
C ASP A 72 -25.76 1.83 -7.21
N ILE A 73 -24.52 2.16 -6.84
CA ILE A 73 -23.30 1.79 -7.58
C ILE A 73 -22.56 0.67 -6.85
N SER A 74 -22.25 -0.40 -7.58
CA SER A 74 -21.38 -1.48 -7.11
C SER A 74 -20.00 -1.35 -7.73
N LEU A 75 -18.97 -1.14 -6.90
CA LEU A 75 -17.58 -1.10 -7.31
C LEU A 75 -16.88 -2.42 -6.96
N PRO A 76 -15.87 -2.86 -7.74
CA PRO A 76 -14.94 -3.86 -7.26
C PRO A 76 -14.17 -3.32 -6.05
N ALA A 77 -13.78 -4.20 -5.12
CA ALA A 77 -13.05 -3.86 -3.92
C ALA A 77 -11.95 -4.88 -3.65
N VAL A 78 -10.99 -4.49 -2.81
CA VAL A 78 -10.04 -5.41 -2.18
C VAL A 78 -10.38 -5.52 -0.70
N GLU A 79 -10.48 -6.74 -0.22
CA GLU A 79 -10.51 -7.09 1.21
C GLU A 79 -9.14 -7.66 1.60
N VAL A 80 -8.59 -7.18 2.71
CA VAL A 80 -7.28 -7.57 3.24
C VAL A 80 -7.46 -8.05 4.68
N THR A 81 -6.88 -9.20 5.02
CA THR A 81 -6.84 -9.72 6.40
C THR A 81 -5.43 -10.17 6.74
N THR A 82 -4.89 -9.76 7.88
CA THR A 82 -3.54 -10.14 8.32
C THR A 82 -3.46 -10.29 9.84
N ASP A 83 -2.72 -11.33 10.26
CA ASP A 83 -2.32 -11.56 11.66
C ASP A 83 -0.90 -11.05 11.95
N HIS A 84 -0.27 -10.40 10.97
CA HIS A 84 1.05 -9.80 11.06
C HIS A 84 1.05 -8.32 10.64
N PRO A 85 0.11 -7.48 11.15
CA PRO A 85 -0.11 -6.14 10.61
C PRO A 85 1.14 -5.26 10.59
N VAL A 86 1.99 -5.32 11.62
CA VAL A 86 3.22 -4.51 11.63
C VAL A 86 4.25 -5.00 10.60
N ILE A 87 4.47 -6.32 10.49
CA ILE A 87 5.44 -6.87 9.54
C ILE A 87 4.94 -6.69 8.11
N ALA A 88 3.72 -7.16 7.82
CA ALA A 88 3.12 -7.12 6.49
C ALA A 88 2.94 -5.67 6.00
N CYS A 89 2.40 -4.78 6.83
CA CYS A 89 2.15 -3.41 6.42
C CYS A 89 3.38 -2.50 6.52
N MET A 90 4.11 -2.50 7.63
CA MET A 90 5.15 -1.48 7.88
C MET A 90 6.54 -1.95 7.44
N ALA A 91 6.92 -3.19 7.76
CA ALA A 91 8.22 -3.73 7.36
C ALA A 91 8.27 -4.03 5.85
N SER A 92 7.13 -4.32 5.22
CA SER A 92 7.06 -4.67 3.80
C SER A 92 6.25 -3.65 2.99
N GLN A 93 4.90 -3.65 3.09
CA GLN A 93 4.01 -2.96 2.14
C GLN A 93 4.23 -1.45 2.05
N TYR A 94 4.52 -0.76 3.16
CA TYR A 94 4.65 0.70 3.23
C TYR A 94 5.60 1.23 2.14
N ALA A 95 5.15 2.23 1.40
CA ALA A 95 5.92 2.86 0.32
C ALA A 95 6.97 3.85 0.88
N GLY A 96 7.84 3.37 1.78
CA GLY A 96 8.80 4.19 2.51
C GLY A 96 10.10 4.48 1.75
N TRP A 97 10.36 3.78 0.64
CA TRP A 97 11.63 3.91 -0.08
C TRP A 97 11.49 4.75 -1.35
N ARG A 98 12.06 5.94 -1.35
CA ARG A 98 12.12 6.79 -2.55
C ARG A 98 13.31 6.41 -3.41
N VAL A 99 13.09 5.63 -4.47
CA VAL A 99 14.14 5.22 -5.39
C VAL A 99 14.36 6.32 -6.43
N LYS A 100 15.54 6.92 -6.43
CA LYS A 100 15.90 8.00 -7.36
C LYS A 100 17.33 7.82 -7.87
N VAL A 101 17.46 7.49 -9.16
CA VAL A 101 18.74 7.31 -9.85
C VAL A 101 18.68 8.03 -11.19
N GLY A 102 19.53 9.04 -11.39
CA GLY A 102 19.47 9.89 -12.59
C GLY A 102 18.09 10.56 -12.75
N LYS A 103 17.38 10.20 -13.83
CA LYS A 103 16.02 10.68 -14.12
C LYS A 103 14.93 9.72 -13.62
N PHE A 104 15.28 8.49 -13.24
CA PHE A 104 14.34 7.51 -12.73
C PHE A 104 13.82 7.95 -11.37
N PHE A 105 12.51 7.80 -11.16
CA PHE A 105 11.85 7.97 -9.88
C PHE A 105 10.76 6.91 -9.74
N GLY A 106 10.72 6.26 -8.58
CA GLY A 106 9.66 5.33 -8.21
C GLY A 106 9.53 5.24 -6.70
N MET A 107 8.31 4.98 -6.24
CA MET A 107 8.04 4.68 -4.84
C MET A 107 8.19 3.17 -4.61
N GLY A 108 9.21 2.78 -3.85
CA GLY A 108 9.53 1.41 -3.50
C GLY A 108 8.72 0.94 -2.30
N SER A 109 8.06 -0.19 -2.49
CA SER A 109 7.28 -0.94 -1.50
C SER A 109 7.71 -2.40 -1.50
N GLY A 110 7.48 -3.11 -0.41
CA GLY A 110 7.69 -4.54 -0.33
C GLY A 110 8.97 -4.97 0.41
N PRO A 111 9.25 -6.28 0.40
CA PRO A 111 10.18 -6.95 1.29
C PRO A 111 11.61 -6.42 1.32
N ALA A 112 12.15 -6.00 0.17
CA ALA A 112 13.52 -5.49 0.06
C ALA A 112 13.78 -4.26 0.95
N ARG A 113 12.72 -3.54 1.36
CA ARG A 113 12.84 -2.46 2.34
C ARG A 113 13.36 -2.95 3.69
N ALA A 114 13.11 -4.20 4.07
CA ALA A 114 13.54 -4.77 5.35
C ALA A 114 15.02 -5.16 5.38
N LEU A 115 15.63 -5.40 4.22
CA LEU A 115 17.09 -5.54 4.06
C LEU A 115 17.77 -4.16 4.05
N SER A 116 17.26 -3.27 3.21
CA SER A 116 17.82 -1.91 3.04
C SER A 116 17.48 -0.94 4.18
N ARG A 117 16.59 -1.34 5.07
CA ARG A 117 16.07 -0.56 6.21
C ARG A 117 15.56 0.82 5.81
N ASN A 118 14.70 0.91 4.80
CA ASN A 118 14.13 2.19 4.35
C ASN A 118 12.71 2.47 4.88
N PRO A 119 12.48 3.42 5.80
CA PRO A 119 13.47 4.25 6.51
C PRO A 119 14.01 3.58 7.81
N PRO A 120 15.25 3.86 8.27
CA PRO A 120 15.90 3.06 9.32
C PRO A 120 15.20 3.11 10.69
N GLU A 121 14.65 4.26 11.04
CA GLU A 121 13.94 4.51 12.30
C GLU A 121 12.69 3.64 12.45
N LEU A 122 12.04 3.29 11.34
CA LEU A 122 10.88 2.42 11.35
C LEU A 122 11.27 1.02 11.83
N TYR A 123 12.35 0.45 11.29
CA TYR A 123 12.84 -0.88 11.63
C TYR A 123 13.32 -0.99 13.09
N GLU A 124 13.88 0.09 13.63
CA GLU A 124 14.20 0.19 15.05
C GLU A 124 12.94 0.19 15.92
N LYS A 125 11.91 0.95 15.52
CA LYS A 125 10.63 1.05 16.24
C LYS A 125 9.85 -0.27 16.25
N ILE A 126 9.83 -1.00 15.14
CA ILE A 126 9.09 -2.26 15.02
C ILE A 126 9.90 -3.48 15.46
N GLY A 127 11.20 -3.32 15.74
CA GLY A 127 12.08 -4.40 16.20
C GLY A 127 12.23 -5.54 15.19
N TYR A 128 12.21 -5.22 13.90
CA TYR A 128 12.31 -6.19 12.81
C TYR A 128 13.37 -5.75 11.80
N ILE A 129 14.18 -6.69 11.34
CA ILE A 129 15.10 -6.58 10.21
C ILE A 129 15.08 -7.95 9.55
N ASP A 130 15.06 -8.00 8.23
CA ASP A 130 15.11 -9.28 7.51
C ASP A 130 16.55 -9.76 7.31
N ASP A 131 16.72 -11.05 7.10
CA ASP A 131 18.00 -11.71 6.81
C ASP A 131 17.76 -12.74 5.71
N ALA A 132 18.04 -12.35 4.46
CA ALA A 132 17.77 -13.12 3.26
C ALA A 132 18.85 -12.85 2.20
N GLU A 133 19.09 -13.82 1.32
CA GLU A 133 20.07 -13.73 0.22
C GLU A 133 19.47 -13.11 -1.05
N GLU A 134 18.14 -13.02 -1.12
CA GLU A 134 17.36 -12.49 -2.24
C GLU A 134 16.54 -11.28 -1.81
N ALA A 135 16.24 -10.39 -2.76
CA ALA A 135 15.45 -9.19 -2.51
C ALA A 135 14.34 -9.01 -3.54
N VAL A 136 13.12 -8.72 -3.08
CA VAL A 136 12.01 -8.36 -3.97
C VAL A 136 11.43 -6.98 -3.63
N LEU A 137 11.28 -6.13 -4.65
CA LEU A 137 10.76 -4.77 -4.50
C LEU A 137 9.72 -4.45 -5.57
N VAL A 138 8.60 -3.87 -5.14
CA VAL A 138 7.58 -3.29 -6.02
C VAL A 138 7.86 -1.80 -6.19
N LEU A 139 7.90 -1.32 -7.42
CA LEU A 139 8.07 0.08 -7.77
C LEU A 139 6.79 0.63 -8.41
N GLU A 140 6.16 1.60 -7.76
CA GLU A 140 5.13 2.41 -8.41
C GLU A 140 5.82 3.44 -9.31
N THR A 141 5.81 3.18 -10.62
CA THR A 141 6.51 3.97 -11.64
C THR A 141 5.95 3.74 -13.05
N SER A 142 6.14 4.70 -13.94
CA SER A 142 5.73 4.63 -15.35
C SER A 142 6.90 4.29 -16.29
N SER A 143 7.96 3.66 -15.78
CA SER A 143 9.17 3.34 -16.55
C SER A 143 9.83 2.06 -16.04
N ILE A 144 10.35 1.24 -16.94
CA ILE A 144 11.17 0.08 -16.57
C ILE A 144 12.51 0.58 -16.01
N PRO A 145 12.97 0.11 -14.84
CA PRO A 145 14.28 0.44 -14.30
C PRO A 145 15.40 -0.12 -15.19
N ASP A 146 16.50 0.62 -15.30
CA ASP A 146 17.71 0.15 -15.97
C ASP A 146 18.69 -0.51 -14.97
N ASP A 147 19.79 -1.06 -15.47
CA ASP A 147 20.82 -1.69 -14.65
C ASP A 147 21.40 -0.76 -13.56
N ALA A 148 21.44 0.55 -13.81
CA ALA A 148 21.95 1.51 -12.84
C ALA A 148 20.98 1.68 -11.66
N VAL A 149 19.67 1.68 -11.92
CA VAL A 149 18.63 1.65 -10.89
C VAL A 149 18.69 0.32 -10.13
N ALA A 150 18.68 -0.81 -10.84
CA ALA A 150 18.69 -2.14 -10.25
C ALA A 150 19.92 -2.36 -9.35
N SER A 151 21.12 -2.04 -9.86
CA SER A 151 22.38 -2.13 -9.10
C SER A 151 22.32 -1.32 -7.80
N LYS A 152 21.67 -0.14 -7.82
CA LYS A 152 21.56 0.70 -6.61
C LYS A 152 20.61 0.11 -5.57
N ILE A 153 19.55 -0.55 -6.02
CA ILE A 153 18.61 -1.27 -5.14
C ILE A 153 19.30 -2.49 -4.54
N ALA A 154 19.99 -3.29 -5.36
CA ALA A 154 20.74 -4.48 -4.93
C ALA A 154 21.81 -4.12 -3.89
N GLU A 155 22.63 -3.10 -4.16
CA GLU A 155 23.64 -2.59 -3.21
C GLU A 155 23.01 -2.19 -1.87
N ALA A 156 21.87 -1.49 -1.90
CA ALA A 156 21.18 -1.07 -0.69
C ALA A 156 20.59 -2.24 0.10
N CYS A 157 20.22 -3.33 -0.57
CA CYS A 157 19.72 -4.56 0.06
C CYS A 157 20.84 -5.55 0.43
N MET A 158 22.09 -5.28 0.02
CA MET A 158 23.25 -6.15 0.21
C MET A 158 23.09 -7.53 -0.47
N VAL A 159 22.43 -7.56 -1.62
CA VAL A 159 22.31 -8.75 -2.48
C VAL A 159 22.99 -8.52 -3.83
N GLU A 160 23.31 -9.60 -4.54
CA GLU A 160 23.81 -9.51 -5.90
C GLU A 160 22.66 -9.14 -6.88
N PRO A 161 22.95 -8.46 -8.00
CA PRO A 161 21.91 -8.06 -8.95
C PRO A 161 21.06 -9.21 -9.53
N ASP A 162 21.63 -10.41 -9.66
CA ASP A 162 20.91 -11.62 -10.11
C ASP A 162 20.01 -12.23 -9.03
N SER A 163 20.13 -11.76 -7.78
CA SER A 163 19.29 -12.10 -6.64
C SER A 163 18.30 -10.97 -6.29
N LEU A 164 18.14 -10.00 -7.21
CA LEU A 164 17.17 -8.91 -7.11
C LEU A 164 16.01 -9.13 -8.10
N TYR A 165 14.80 -8.97 -7.56
CA TYR A 165 13.54 -9.10 -8.29
C TYR A 165 12.73 -7.82 -8.16
N LEU A 166 12.27 -7.28 -9.29
CA LEU A 166 11.52 -6.03 -9.33
C LEU A 166 10.15 -6.24 -9.97
N VAL A 167 9.09 -5.66 -9.42
CA VAL A 167 7.79 -5.56 -10.10
C VAL A 167 7.47 -4.09 -10.31
N VAL A 168 7.02 -3.72 -11.51
CA VAL A 168 6.70 -2.33 -11.84
C VAL A 168 5.27 -2.17 -12.34
N ALA A 169 4.59 -1.14 -11.85
CA ALA A 169 3.28 -0.73 -12.36
C ALA A 169 3.08 0.79 -12.17
N PRO A 170 2.53 1.51 -13.16
CA PRO A 170 2.16 2.90 -12.99
C PRO A 170 0.87 3.04 -12.19
N THR A 171 0.68 4.20 -11.56
CA THR A 171 -0.53 4.52 -10.81
C THR A 171 -1.78 4.43 -11.69
N ALA A 172 -1.69 4.90 -12.94
CA ALA A 172 -2.75 4.85 -13.94
C ALA A 172 -2.83 3.50 -14.69
N SER A 173 -2.80 2.40 -13.95
CA SER A 173 -3.03 1.04 -14.46
C SER A 173 -3.98 0.27 -13.56
N VAL A 174 -4.63 -0.77 -14.09
CA VAL A 174 -5.50 -1.64 -13.26
C VAL A 174 -4.71 -2.28 -12.12
N ALA A 175 -3.50 -2.79 -12.41
CA ALA A 175 -2.65 -3.41 -11.40
C ALA A 175 -2.23 -2.41 -10.30
N GLY A 176 -1.87 -1.18 -10.69
CA GLY A 176 -1.56 -0.08 -9.77
C GLY A 176 -2.73 0.29 -8.85
N LEU A 177 -3.94 0.37 -9.39
CA LEU A 177 -5.12 0.73 -8.60
C LEU A 177 -5.55 -0.37 -7.62
N VAL A 178 -5.38 -1.65 -8.00
CA VAL A 178 -5.62 -2.78 -7.10
C VAL A 178 -4.62 -2.78 -5.94
N GLN A 179 -3.31 -2.64 -6.19
CA GLN A 179 -2.33 -2.64 -5.11
C GLN A 179 -2.53 -1.46 -4.15
N ILE A 180 -2.94 -0.29 -4.66
CA ILE A 180 -3.23 0.87 -3.79
C ILE A 180 -4.45 0.59 -2.92
N ALA A 181 -5.52 0.00 -3.47
CA ALA A 181 -6.69 -0.38 -2.66
C ALA A 181 -6.32 -1.38 -1.54
N ALA A 182 -5.37 -2.28 -1.79
CA ALA A 182 -4.87 -3.24 -0.80
C ALA A 182 -4.07 -2.58 0.35
N ARG A 183 -3.75 -1.29 0.28
CA ARG A 183 -3.02 -0.56 1.34
C ARG A 183 -3.91 -0.06 2.46
N GLY A 184 -5.22 -0.30 2.41
CA GLY A 184 -6.15 0.17 3.42
C GLY A 184 -5.70 -0.10 4.86
N VAL A 185 -5.33 -1.34 5.17
CA VAL A 185 -4.85 -1.74 6.51
C VAL A 185 -3.54 -1.01 6.86
N GLU A 186 -2.61 -0.92 5.91
CA GLU A 186 -1.34 -0.19 6.07
C GLU A 186 -1.54 1.28 6.39
N THR A 187 -2.41 1.98 5.68
CA THR A 187 -2.66 3.41 5.93
C THR A 187 -3.15 3.68 7.34
N GLY A 188 -3.98 2.80 7.92
CA GLY A 188 -4.41 2.97 9.30
C GLY A 188 -3.31 2.64 10.31
N VAL A 189 -2.50 1.60 10.08
CA VAL A 189 -1.34 1.27 10.93
C VAL A 189 -0.31 2.41 10.91
N HIS A 190 0.05 2.91 9.72
CA HIS A 190 0.92 4.06 9.55
C HIS A 190 0.34 5.32 10.21
N LYS A 191 -0.98 5.51 10.13
CA LYS A 191 -1.63 6.64 10.81
C LYS A 191 -1.55 6.52 12.33
N PHE A 192 -1.76 5.35 12.91
CA PHE A 192 -1.52 5.11 14.33
C PHE A 192 -0.06 5.41 14.71
N GLU A 193 0.89 4.91 13.92
CA GLU A 193 2.33 5.16 14.08
C GLU A 193 2.64 6.67 14.15
N SER A 194 2.12 7.44 13.19
CA SER A 194 2.34 8.88 13.07
C SER A 194 1.76 9.69 14.23
N LEU A 195 0.74 9.16 14.90
CA LEU A 195 0.15 9.75 16.09
C LEU A 195 0.96 9.44 17.37
N GLY A 196 1.98 8.58 17.26
CA GLY A 196 2.79 8.11 18.37
C GLY A 196 2.21 6.90 19.09
N PHE A 197 1.24 6.19 18.51
CA PHE A 197 0.74 4.93 19.06
C PHE A 197 1.79 3.83 18.92
N ASP A 198 1.87 2.94 19.91
CA ASP A 198 2.70 1.73 19.80
C ASP A 198 2.00 0.69 18.91
N ILE A 199 2.33 0.71 17.63
CA ILE A 199 1.74 -0.19 16.62
C ILE A 199 2.05 -1.68 16.86
N ASN A 200 3.07 -2.03 17.68
CA ASN A 200 3.35 -3.43 18.03
C ASN A 200 2.25 -4.06 18.91
N THR A 201 1.35 -3.23 19.45
CA THR A 201 0.17 -3.67 20.18
C THR A 201 -0.97 -4.11 19.26
N ILE A 202 -0.91 -3.79 17.96
CA ILE A 202 -1.89 -4.25 16.95
C ILE A 202 -1.58 -5.72 16.61
N LYS A 203 -2.54 -6.61 16.89
CA LYS A 203 -2.39 -8.07 16.72
C LYS A 203 -2.99 -8.57 15.41
N HIS A 204 -4.11 -7.97 14.99
CA HIS A 204 -4.80 -8.36 13.77
C HIS A 204 -5.30 -7.12 13.05
N GLY A 205 -5.28 -7.18 11.72
CA GLY A 205 -5.79 -6.14 10.83
C GLY A 205 -6.74 -6.76 9.80
N HIS A 206 -7.85 -6.07 9.54
CA HIS A 206 -8.77 -6.39 8.46
C HIS A 206 -9.25 -5.09 7.82
N GLY A 207 -9.50 -5.08 6.53
CA GLY A 207 -10.01 -3.89 5.87
C GLY A 207 -10.57 -4.14 4.49
N ILE A 208 -11.45 -3.24 4.07
CA ILE A 208 -12.01 -3.23 2.71
C ILE A 208 -11.91 -1.83 2.12
N VAL A 209 -11.47 -1.77 0.86
CA VAL A 209 -11.33 -0.52 0.08
C VAL A 209 -11.86 -0.76 -1.33
N PRO A 210 -12.71 0.14 -1.88
CA PRO A 210 -13.08 0.07 -3.29
C PRO A 210 -11.86 0.29 -4.19
N ILE A 211 -11.81 -0.40 -5.31
CA ILE A 211 -10.78 -0.18 -6.34
C ILE A 211 -11.22 1.00 -7.19
N SER A 212 -10.36 2.02 -7.27
CA SER A 212 -10.62 3.18 -8.13
C SER A 212 -10.68 2.78 -9.60
N PRO A 213 -11.54 3.41 -10.43
CA PRO A 213 -11.43 3.30 -11.88
C PRO A 213 -10.14 3.97 -12.39
N VAL A 214 -9.67 3.53 -13.57
CA VAL A 214 -8.58 4.23 -14.27
C VAL A 214 -9.12 5.56 -14.82
N VAL A 215 -8.62 6.67 -14.29
CA VAL A 215 -9.07 8.02 -14.63
C VAL A 215 -7.92 8.92 -15.06
N GLY A 216 -7.89 9.26 -16.34
CA GLY A 216 -6.91 10.20 -16.88
C GLY A 216 -5.47 9.69 -16.78
N ASP A 217 -4.61 10.47 -16.11
CA ASP A 217 -3.17 10.23 -15.97
C ASP A 217 -2.80 9.77 -14.54
N ASP A 218 -1.51 9.49 -14.30
CA ASP A 218 -1.01 9.04 -12.99
C ASP A 218 -1.39 10.01 -11.86
N VAL A 219 -1.39 11.32 -12.11
CA VAL A 219 -1.70 12.33 -11.08
C VAL A 219 -3.17 12.29 -10.69
N LYS A 220 -4.08 12.09 -11.66
CA LYS A 220 -5.51 11.90 -11.38
C LYS A 220 -5.80 10.54 -10.75
N CYS A 221 -5.17 9.47 -11.24
CA CYS A 221 -5.29 8.14 -10.66
C CYS A 221 -4.78 8.12 -9.21
N MET A 222 -3.67 8.79 -8.92
CA MET A 222 -3.15 8.97 -7.56
C MET A 222 -4.17 9.66 -6.65
N GLY A 223 -4.88 10.66 -7.15
CA GLY A 223 -5.93 11.32 -6.37
C GLY A 223 -7.09 10.37 -6.05
N THR A 224 -7.62 9.71 -7.07
CA THR A 224 -8.82 8.85 -6.93
C THR A 224 -8.55 7.55 -6.18
N SER A 225 -7.37 6.95 -6.34
CA SER A 225 -6.96 5.77 -5.58
C SER A 225 -6.78 6.08 -4.09
N ASN A 226 -6.15 7.21 -3.75
CA ASN A 226 -6.10 7.67 -2.36
C ASN A 226 -7.50 7.99 -1.82
N ASP A 227 -8.36 8.65 -2.60
CA ASP A 227 -9.73 8.96 -2.21
C ASP A 227 -10.56 7.71 -1.86
N CYS A 228 -10.31 6.59 -2.52
CA CYS A 228 -10.94 5.31 -2.17
C CYS A 228 -10.61 4.87 -0.74
N ILE A 229 -9.39 5.10 -0.25
CA ILE A 229 -9.00 4.84 1.14
C ILE A 229 -9.56 5.93 2.06
N ILE A 230 -9.31 7.21 1.71
CA ILE A 230 -9.62 8.39 2.52
C ILE A 230 -11.11 8.52 2.81
N TYR A 231 -11.95 8.21 1.81
CA TYR A 231 -13.40 8.40 1.88
C TYR A 231 -14.20 7.09 1.85
N GLY A 232 -13.60 5.99 1.41
CA GLY A 232 -14.26 4.68 1.31
C GLY A 232 -13.69 3.59 2.21
N GLY A 233 -12.45 3.71 2.69
CA GLY A 233 -11.76 2.66 3.42
C GLY A 233 -12.37 2.40 4.80
N ARG A 234 -12.72 1.13 5.07
CA ARG A 234 -13.16 0.67 6.39
C ARG A 234 -12.15 -0.31 6.95
N MET A 235 -11.58 0.03 8.10
CA MET A 235 -10.57 -0.81 8.75
C MET A 235 -11.07 -1.34 10.09
N TYR A 236 -10.63 -2.53 10.42
CA TYR A 236 -10.77 -3.17 11.70
C TYR A 236 -9.39 -3.53 12.24
N TYR A 237 -9.14 -3.24 13.51
CA TYR A 237 -7.93 -3.64 14.21
C TYR A 237 -8.28 -4.33 15.53
N ALA A 238 -7.64 -5.45 15.82
CA ALA A 238 -7.64 -6.02 17.15
C ALA A 238 -6.31 -5.69 17.84
N VAL A 239 -6.38 -5.11 19.04
CA VAL A 239 -5.22 -4.56 19.75
C VAL A 239 -5.18 -5.06 21.18
N GLU A 240 -3.97 -5.19 21.73
CA GLU A 240 -3.75 -5.40 23.16
C GLU A 240 -3.13 -4.15 23.78
N TYR A 241 -3.95 -3.31 24.41
CA TYR A 241 -3.51 -2.01 24.91
C TYR A 241 -4.08 -1.76 26.31
N GLU A 242 -3.20 -1.49 27.28
CA GLU A 242 -3.59 -1.45 28.71
C GLU A 242 -4.46 -0.24 29.06
N ASN A 243 -4.15 0.92 28.47
CA ASN A 243 -4.83 2.17 28.77
C ASN A 243 -5.97 2.44 27.79
N ILE A 244 -7.18 2.00 28.14
CA ILE A 244 -8.36 2.13 27.27
C ILE A 244 -8.74 3.60 26.97
N ASP A 245 -8.53 4.52 27.91
CA ASP A 245 -8.92 5.92 27.71
C ASP A 245 -7.94 6.63 26.76
N GLU A 246 -6.66 6.29 26.85
CA GLU A 246 -5.66 6.71 25.86
C GLU A 246 -5.93 6.09 24.48
N LEU A 247 -6.28 4.79 24.41
CA LEU A 247 -6.65 4.14 23.15
C LEU A 247 -7.81 4.86 22.46
N LYS A 248 -8.85 5.29 23.20
CA LYS A 248 -9.97 6.07 22.64
C LYS A 248 -9.51 7.36 21.97
N GLU A 249 -8.53 8.05 22.56
CA GLU A 249 -7.99 9.29 22.00
C GLU A 249 -7.22 9.04 20.70
N TYR A 250 -6.45 7.95 20.61
CA TYR A 250 -5.83 7.53 19.35
C TYR A 250 -6.88 7.17 18.29
N VAL A 251 -7.83 6.29 18.63
CA VAL A 251 -8.90 5.84 17.73
C VAL A 251 -9.70 7.03 17.17
N ARG A 252 -9.99 8.04 18.00
CA ARG A 252 -10.68 9.26 17.55
C ARG A 252 -9.91 10.01 16.46
N LYS A 253 -8.58 10.05 16.55
CA LYS A 253 -7.68 10.84 15.70
C LYS A 253 -7.22 10.14 14.42
N VAL A 254 -7.41 8.82 14.33
CA VAL A 254 -6.94 8.05 13.17
C VAL A 254 -7.68 8.43 11.89
N PRO A 255 -9.03 8.48 11.83
CA PRO A 255 -9.71 8.69 10.56
C PRO A 255 -9.35 9.99 9.84
N SER A 256 -9.39 9.95 8.51
CA SER A 256 -9.05 11.04 7.60
C SER A 256 -9.83 12.35 7.85
N ILE A 257 -11.04 12.25 8.42
CA ILE A 257 -11.87 13.42 8.79
C ILE A 257 -11.19 14.42 9.73
N ASN A 258 -10.13 13.99 10.43
CA ASN A 258 -9.36 14.86 11.32
C ASN A 258 -8.33 15.75 10.58
N SER A 259 -8.16 15.57 9.26
CA SER A 259 -7.31 16.43 8.45
C SER A 259 -7.97 17.78 8.18
N ARG A 260 -7.19 18.86 8.16
CA ARG A 260 -7.67 20.20 7.74
C ARG A 260 -8.06 20.25 6.26
N ASP A 261 -7.55 19.32 5.45
CA ASP A 261 -7.75 19.27 4.00
C ASP A 261 -8.86 18.29 3.58
N TYR A 262 -9.53 17.66 4.54
CA TYR A 262 -10.62 16.71 4.32
C TYR A 262 -11.87 17.37 3.71
N GLY A 263 -12.59 16.61 2.87
CA GLY A 263 -13.95 16.95 2.42
C GLY A 263 -14.07 17.25 0.92
N ARG A 264 -13.01 17.00 0.15
CA ARG A 264 -12.98 17.16 -1.31
C ARG A 264 -11.99 16.17 -1.95
N PRO A 265 -12.13 15.86 -3.24
CA PRO A 265 -11.24 14.90 -3.90
C PRO A 265 -9.76 15.30 -3.76
N PHE A 266 -8.89 14.34 -3.45
CA PHE A 266 -7.47 14.58 -3.17
C PHE A 266 -6.77 15.28 -4.32
N TYR A 267 -7.12 14.97 -5.58
CA TYR A 267 -6.57 15.67 -6.75
C TYR A 267 -6.79 17.19 -6.68
N ILE A 268 -7.96 17.65 -6.20
CA ILE A 268 -8.27 19.07 -6.05
C ILE A 268 -7.40 19.69 -4.94
N THR A 269 -7.31 19.02 -3.79
CA THR A 269 -6.42 19.43 -2.68
C THR A 269 -4.97 19.53 -3.14
N PHE A 270 -4.47 18.51 -3.84
CA PHE A 270 -3.10 18.44 -4.31
C PHE A 270 -2.79 19.49 -5.37
N LYS A 271 -3.74 19.75 -6.29
CA LYS A 271 -3.63 20.82 -7.28
C LYS A 271 -3.56 22.20 -6.63
N GLU A 272 -4.38 22.48 -5.62
CA GLU A 272 -4.36 23.75 -4.89
C GLU A 272 -3.09 23.93 -4.05
N ALA A 273 -2.52 22.83 -3.55
CA ALA A 273 -1.20 22.80 -2.94
C ALA A 273 -0.05 23.02 -3.97
N GLY A 274 -0.36 23.09 -5.28
CA GLY A 274 0.64 23.22 -6.33
C GLY A 274 1.43 21.94 -6.58
N PHE A 275 0.79 20.77 -6.38
CA PHE A 275 1.40 19.44 -6.49
C PHE A 275 2.58 19.22 -5.53
N ASP A 276 2.48 19.81 -4.33
CA ASP A 276 3.48 19.74 -3.28
C ASP A 276 2.92 19.03 -2.04
N PHE A 277 3.36 17.79 -1.81
CA PHE A 277 2.93 16.97 -0.69
C PHE A 277 3.24 17.60 0.68
N PHE A 278 4.26 18.46 0.79
CA PHE A 278 4.59 19.13 2.06
C PHE A 278 3.55 20.17 2.47
N LYS A 279 2.71 20.64 1.53
CA LYS A 279 1.65 21.60 1.82
C LYS A 279 0.31 20.94 2.12
N VAL A 280 0.17 19.64 1.79
CA VAL A 280 -0.99 18.84 2.16
C VAL A 280 -0.81 18.34 3.58
N ASP A 281 -1.88 18.38 4.37
CA ASP A 281 -1.89 17.80 5.70
C ASP A 281 -1.70 16.29 5.64
N ALA A 282 -0.57 15.80 6.17
CA ALA A 282 -0.27 14.37 6.25
C ALA A 282 -1.35 13.59 7.00
N ALA A 283 -2.16 14.25 7.84
CA ALA A 283 -3.28 13.61 8.51
C ALA A 283 -4.36 13.09 7.55
N MET A 284 -4.37 13.52 6.29
CA MET A 284 -5.31 13.11 5.26
C MET A 284 -5.10 11.65 4.80
N PHE A 285 -3.86 11.14 4.85
CA PHE A 285 -3.51 9.77 4.45
C PHE A 285 -3.89 8.78 5.56
N ALA A 286 -5.18 8.53 5.67
CA ALA A 286 -5.80 7.69 6.69
C ALA A 286 -7.11 7.09 6.16
N PRO A 287 -7.60 5.98 6.72
CA PRO A 287 -8.87 5.41 6.34
C PRO A 287 -10.06 6.32 6.71
N ALA A 288 -11.17 6.15 6.00
CA ALA A 288 -12.42 6.86 6.29
C ALA A 288 -13.03 6.47 7.64
N GLU A 289 -12.96 5.20 7.99
CA GLU A 289 -13.54 4.62 9.20
C GLU A 289 -12.60 3.58 9.81
N VAL A 290 -12.49 3.59 11.14
CA VAL A 290 -11.80 2.54 11.90
C VAL A 290 -12.67 2.00 13.01
N THR A 291 -12.62 0.69 13.19
CA THR A 291 -13.15 -0.03 14.34
C THR A 291 -12.01 -0.75 15.04
N VAL A 292 -11.87 -0.55 16.35
CA VAL A 292 -10.80 -1.15 17.16
C VAL A 292 -11.40 -1.98 18.27
N ASN A 293 -11.04 -3.25 18.32
CA ASN A 293 -11.33 -4.15 19.43
C ASN A 293 -10.12 -4.23 20.35
N GLU A 294 -10.29 -3.83 21.61
CA GLU A 294 -9.27 -4.06 22.64
C GLU A 294 -9.51 -5.43 23.28
N LEU A 295 -8.58 -6.36 23.03
CA LEU A 295 -8.74 -7.78 23.26
C LEU A 295 -8.87 -8.16 24.74
N ARG A 296 -8.23 -7.42 25.66
CA ARG A 296 -8.24 -7.75 27.10
C ARG A 296 -9.54 -7.31 27.77
N SER A 297 -10.06 -6.13 27.44
CA SER A 297 -11.29 -5.56 28.02
C SER A 297 -12.54 -5.92 27.22
N GLY A 298 -12.41 -6.41 25.99
CA GLY A 298 -13.52 -6.72 25.08
C GLY A 298 -14.25 -5.49 24.56
N LYS A 299 -13.71 -4.28 24.75
CA LYS A 299 -14.34 -3.04 24.30
C LYS A 299 -14.10 -2.83 22.81
N VAL A 300 -15.14 -2.35 22.14
CA VAL A 300 -15.10 -1.97 20.73
C VAL A 300 -15.25 -0.46 20.61
N LEU A 301 -14.28 0.17 19.94
CA LEU A 301 -14.19 1.60 19.72
C LEU A 301 -14.32 1.88 18.22
N LYS A 302 -15.19 2.81 17.84
CA LYS A 302 -15.41 3.18 16.45
C LYS A 302 -15.17 4.67 16.26
N SER A 303 -14.49 5.06 15.18
CA SER A 303 -14.35 6.46 14.77
C SER A 303 -14.38 6.60 13.25
N GLY A 304 -14.79 7.77 12.77
CA GLY A 304 -14.89 8.08 11.35
C GLY A 304 -16.14 7.50 10.70
N SER A 305 -16.21 7.69 9.38
CA SER A 305 -17.34 7.28 8.54
C SER A 305 -16.96 7.41 7.07
N VAL A 306 -17.50 6.53 6.25
CA VAL A 306 -17.44 6.65 4.79
C VAL A 306 -18.11 7.95 4.33
N ASN A 307 -17.46 8.66 3.41
CA ASN A 307 -17.99 9.85 2.76
C ASN A 307 -18.31 9.54 1.30
N LYS A 308 -19.53 9.03 1.10
CA LYS A 308 -20.00 8.63 -0.22
C LYS A 308 -20.04 9.78 -1.23
N GLU A 309 -20.35 11.00 -0.80
CA GLU A 309 -20.50 12.14 -1.70
C GLU A 309 -19.15 12.49 -2.36
N VAL A 310 -18.09 12.60 -1.56
CA VAL A 310 -16.75 12.90 -2.08
C VAL A 310 -16.20 11.72 -2.88
N LEU A 311 -16.46 10.49 -2.46
CA LEU A 311 -16.01 9.30 -3.17
C LEU A 311 -16.66 9.20 -4.56
N LEU A 312 -17.98 9.35 -4.66
CA LEU A 312 -18.72 9.36 -5.92
C LEU A 312 -18.27 10.51 -6.84
N GLN A 313 -18.02 11.70 -6.26
CA GLN A 313 -17.45 12.83 -6.99
C GLN A 313 -16.05 12.50 -7.53
N SER A 314 -15.19 11.87 -6.71
CA SER A 314 -13.80 11.56 -7.06
C SER A 314 -13.71 10.57 -8.22
N ILE A 315 -14.51 9.49 -8.18
CA ILE A 315 -14.53 8.48 -9.24
C ILE A 315 -15.31 8.92 -10.50
N GLY A 316 -15.91 10.11 -10.48
CA GLY A 316 -16.69 10.63 -11.60
C GLY A 316 -17.96 9.82 -11.88
N ALA A 317 -18.64 9.36 -10.84
CA ALA A 317 -19.86 8.57 -10.99
C ALA A 317 -21.00 9.39 -11.63
N GLU A 318 -21.54 8.90 -12.74
CA GLU A 318 -22.70 9.48 -13.43
C GLU A 318 -23.82 8.44 -13.52
N THR A 319 -25.07 8.87 -13.33
CA THR A 319 -26.26 8.04 -13.63
C THR A 319 -26.72 8.39 -15.05
N PRO A 320 -26.73 7.44 -16.00
CA PRO A 320 -27.17 7.69 -17.39
C PRO A 320 -28.61 8.19 -17.51
#